data_AF-A0A6A4WUZ2-F1
#
_entry.id   AF-A0A6A4WUZ2-F1
#
_cell.length_a   1.000
_cell.length_b   1.000
_cell.length_c   1.000
_cell.angle_alpha   90.00
_cell.angle_beta   90.00
_cell.angle_gamma   90.00
#
_symmetry.space_group_name_H-M   'P 1'
#
loop_
_entity.id
_entity.type
_entity.pdbx_description
1 polymer ?
#
loop_
_entity_poly.entity_id
_entity_poly.type
_entity_poly.pdbx_seq_one_letter_code
_entity_poly.pdbx_strand_id
1 'polypeptide(L)'
;MWAECGLTSVTYLRDRPARERLCILMFDEMKVSNLMDYDPREDQVVGPHKYLQQVMVRSLVGNWRLPLFFDFDRPMTADLLFDLVRQAESAGALVTGVVSDLGPTNQGLWRALGIAHNRRTSSTNPADPNRQVWVFADTPHMIKLARNHLLDEGLVLPGGGRLDRAFFTEVLSIDASDAGGRRAGGDSASPVTGAIEAAAA
;
A
#
# COMPACT_ATOMS: atom_id res chain seq x y z
N MET A 1 -22.95 2.11 -12.13
CA MET A 1 -22.14 0.98 -12.61
C MET A 1 -22.01 -0.19 -11.62
N TRP A 2 -22.90 -0.33 -10.62
CA TRP A 2 -23.08 -1.57 -9.83
C TRP A 2 -24.49 -2.15 -9.95
N ALA A 3 -25.35 -1.53 -10.78
CA ALA A 3 -26.76 -1.90 -10.88
C ALA A 3 -26.99 -3.16 -11.74
N GLU A 4 -26.04 -3.57 -12.58
CA GLU A 4 -26.29 -4.60 -13.62
C GLU A 4 -25.36 -5.81 -13.59
N CYS A 5 -24.38 -5.89 -12.68
CA CYS A 5 -23.63 -7.13 -12.46
C CYS A 5 -24.39 -8.01 -11.44
N GLY A 6 -25.53 -8.53 -11.92
CA GLY A 6 -26.60 -9.13 -11.13
C GLY A 6 -26.25 -10.45 -10.43
N LEU A 7 -26.75 -10.57 -9.20
CA LEU A 7 -27.05 -11.79 -8.42
C LEU A 7 -25.91 -12.75 -8.05
N THR A 8 -24.90 -13.00 -8.89
CA THR A 8 -23.79 -13.92 -8.58
C THR A 8 -22.70 -13.29 -7.68
N SER A 9 -22.58 -11.97 -7.65
CA SER A 9 -21.62 -11.26 -6.78
C SER A 9 -22.11 -11.11 -5.33
N VAL A 10 -23.43 -10.99 -5.13
CA VAL A 10 -24.05 -10.74 -3.81
C VAL A 10 -24.02 -11.99 -2.92
N THR A 11 -24.05 -13.19 -3.51
CA THR A 11 -23.93 -14.45 -2.75
C THR A 11 -22.48 -14.87 -2.54
N TYR A 12 -21.54 -14.49 -3.42
CA TYR A 12 -20.15 -14.95 -3.36
C TYR A 12 -19.53 -14.81 -1.98
N LEU A 13 -19.69 -13.65 -1.34
CA LEU A 13 -19.17 -13.43 0.01
C LEU A 13 -20.02 -14.07 1.08
N ARG A 14 -21.36 -14.12 0.93
CA ARG A 14 -22.27 -14.72 1.91
C ARG A 14 -22.11 -16.23 2.03
N ASP A 15 -21.74 -16.89 0.93
CA ASP A 15 -21.52 -18.33 0.88
C ASP A 15 -20.17 -18.74 1.51
N ARG A 16 -19.30 -17.76 1.85
CA ARG A 16 -18.03 -18.02 2.51
C ARG A 16 -18.20 -18.28 4.00
N PRO A 17 -17.37 -19.15 4.60
CA PRO A 17 -17.32 -19.31 6.05
C PRO A 17 -17.07 -17.97 6.74
N ALA A 18 -17.71 -17.73 7.89
CA ALA A 18 -17.63 -16.45 8.62
C ALA A 18 -16.20 -15.95 8.84
N ARG A 19 -15.25 -16.85 9.17
CA ARG A 19 -13.83 -16.51 9.35
C ARG A 19 -13.19 -15.91 8.08
N GLU A 20 -13.61 -16.35 6.90
CA GLU A 20 -13.08 -15.89 5.61
C GLU A 20 -13.76 -14.61 5.15
N ARG A 21 -14.88 -14.22 5.78
CA ARG A 21 -15.56 -12.95 5.51
C ARG A 21 -14.93 -11.78 6.25
N LEU A 22 -14.11 -12.05 7.28
CA LEU A 22 -13.26 -11.04 7.93
C LEU A 22 -12.28 -10.49 6.89
N CYS A 23 -12.38 -9.19 6.63
CA CYS A 23 -11.65 -8.56 5.55
C CYS A 23 -11.15 -7.15 5.91
N ILE A 24 -10.28 -6.65 5.04
CA ILE A 24 -9.80 -5.28 5.02
C ILE A 24 -10.10 -4.65 3.68
N LEU A 25 -10.30 -3.33 3.66
CA LEU A 25 -10.26 -2.55 2.43
C LEU A 25 -8.85 -1.98 2.25
N MET A 26 -8.28 -2.13 1.06
CA MET A 26 -7.01 -1.52 0.72
C MET A 26 -7.19 -0.63 -0.49
N PHE A 27 -6.63 0.56 -0.44
CA PHE A 27 -6.80 1.54 -1.49
C PHE A 27 -5.51 2.30 -1.74
N ASP A 28 -5.31 2.62 -3.01
CA ASP A 28 -4.16 3.34 -3.51
C ASP A 28 -4.54 4.10 -4.79
N GLU A 29 -3.73 5.08 -5.15
CA GLU A 29 -3.86 5.86 -6.38
C GLU A 29 -2.80 5.42 -7.39
N MET A 30 -3.20 5.11 -8.61
CA MET A 30 -2.29 4.77 -9.69
C MET A 30 -2.23 5.90 -10.70
N LYS A 31 -1.03 6.33 -11.08
CA LYS A 31 -0.86 7.31 -12.16
C LYS A 31 -1.24 6.67 -13.50
N VAL A 32 -2.05 7.36 -14.29
CA VAL A 32 -2.46 6.93 -15.64
C VAL A 32 -1.97 7.92 -16.69
N SER A 33 -1.97 7.50 -17.95
CA SER A 33 -1.64 8.37 -19.08
C SER A 33 -2.70 9.46 -19.22
N ASN A 34 -2.28 10.73 -19.14
CA ASN A 34 -3.16 11.90 -19.22
C ASN A 34 -3.56 12.21 -20.67
N LEU A 35 -4.29 11.27 -21.28
CA LEU A 35 -4.77 11.32 -22.65
C LEU A 35 -6.31 11.27 -22.65
N MET A 36 -6.91 11.91 -23.64
CA MET A 36 -8.33 11.72 -23.95
C MET A 36 -8.47 10.50 -24.85
N ASP A 37 -9.49 9.70 -24.62
CA ASP A 37 -9.88 8.57 -25.47
C ASP A 37 -11.38 8.61 -25.73
N TYR A 38 -11.83 8.01 -26.82
CA TYR A 38 -13.25 7.93 -27.17
C TYR A 38 -13.71 6.48 -27.07
N ASP A 39 -14.69 6.22 -26.20
CA ASP A 39 -15.32 4.91 -26.07
C ASP A 39 -16.54 4.84 -27.01
N PRO A 40 -16.44 4.10 -28.13
CA PRO A 40 -17.53 3.99 -29.09
C PRO A 40 -18.70 3.15 -28.60
N ARG A 41 -18.55 2.36 -27.54
CA ARG A 41 -19.62 1.50 -27.02
C ARG A 41 -20.62 2.31 -26.22
N GLU A 42 -20.11 3.19 -25.37
CA GLU A 42 -20.92 4.06 -24.50
C GLU A 42 -21.10 5.46 -25.09
N ASP A 43 -20.58 5.72 -26.29
CA ASP A 43 -20.63 7.02 -26.99
C ASP A 43 -20.17 8.18 -26.09
N GLN A 44 -18.97 8.03 -25.51
CA GLN A 44 -18.43 8.99 -24.55
C GLN A 44 -16.94 9.26 -24.77
N VAL A 45 -16.53 10.47 -24.43
CA VAL A 45 -15.11 10.83 -24.32
C VAL A 45 -14.67 10.61 -22.87
N VAL A 46 -13.64 9.81 -22.68
CA VAL A 46 -13.03 9.50 -21.38
C VAL A 46 -11.72 10.26 -21.22
N GLY A 47 -11.48 10.83 -20.05
CA GLY A 47 -10.27 11.60 -19.79
C GLY A 47 -10.29 13.04 -20.32
N PRO A 48 -9.16 13.75 -20.18
CA PRO A 48 -7.87 13.26 -19.70
C PRO A 48 -7.87 13.14 -18.17
N HIS A 49 -7.31 12.04 -17.67
CA HIS A 49 -7.21 11.75 -16.24
C HIS A 49 -5.75 11.58 -15.81
N LYS A 50 -5.42 11.90 -14.56
CA LYS A 50 -4.05 11.78 -14.04
C LYS A 50 -3.88 10.58 -13.12
N TYR A 51 -4.91 10.28 -12.34
CA TYR A 51 -4.88 9.22 -11.35
C TYR A 51 -6.14 8.36 -11.43
N LEU A 52 -5.98 7.07 -11.14
CA LEU A 52 -7.05 6.11 -10.91
C LEU A 52 -7.02 5.73 -9.44
N GLN A 53 -8.04 6.14 -8.69
CA GLN A 53 -8.27 5.66 -7.33
C GLN A 53 -8.86 4.27 -7.44
N GLN A 54 -8.27 3.30 -6.75
CA GLN A 54 -8.82 1.94 -6.67
C GLN A 54 -8.98 1.51 -5.21
N VAL A 55 -9.98 0.67 -4.95
CA VAL A 55 -10.20 0.01 -3.67
C VAL A 55 -10.45 -1.46 -3.90
N MET A 56 -9.72 -2.30 -3.18
CA MET A 56 -9.95 -3.74 -3.14
C MET A 56 -10.39 -4.16 -1.75
N VAL A 57 -11.27 -5.15 -1.69
CA VAL A 57 -11.56 -5.89 -0.47
C VAL A 57 -10.73 -7.18 -0.47
N ARG A 58 -10.04 -7.46 0.64
CA ARG A 58 -9.23 -8.67 0.81
C ARG A 58 -9.57 -9.36 2.10
N SER A 59 -9.75 -10.68 2.04
CA SER A 59 -9.89 -11.49 3.24
C SER A 59 -8.61 -11.49 4.08
N LEU A 60 -8.76 -11.46 5.39
CA LEU A 60 -7.66 -11.64 6.32
C LEU A 60 -7.24 -13.11 6.45
N VAL A 61 -8.21 -14.02 6.40
CA VAL A 61 -8.00 -15.45 6.66
C VAL A 61 -8.09 -16.27 5.38
N GLY A 62 -8.97 -15.89 4.46
CA GLY A 62 -9.16 -16.56 3.18
C GLY A 62 -8.15 -16.09 2.13
N ASN A 63 -7.97 -16.90 1.09
CA ASN A 63 -7.20 -16.51 -0.09
C ASN A 63 -8.13 -15.94 -1.17
N TRP A 64 -8.74 -14.79 -0.90
CA TRP A 64 -9.54 -14.08 -1.89
C TRP A 64 -9.39 -12.57 -1.76
N ARG A 65 -9.49 -11.90 -2.91
CA ARG A 65 -9.51 -10.44 -3.05
C ARG A 65 -10.37 -10.07 -4.25
N LEU A 66 -11.10 -8.98 -4.15
CA LEU A 66 -11.97 -8.48 -5.21
C LEU A 66 -11.85 -6.95 -5.32
N PRO A 67 -11.91 -6.38 -6.53
CA PRO A 67 -12.08 -4.94 -6.69
C PRO A 67 -13.46 -4.53 -6.15
N LEU A 68 -13.50 -3.45 -5.38
CA LEU A 68 -14.73 -2.88 -4.81
C LEU A 68 -15.06 -1.52 -5.44
N PHE A 69 -14.06 -0.74 -5.80
CA PHE A 69 -14.26 0.59 -6.35
C PHE A 69 -13.11 0.98 -7.25
N PHE A 70 -13.43 1.71 -8.30
CA PHE A 70 -12.46 2.50 -9.02
C PHE A 70 -13.13 3.77 -9.53
N ASP A 71 -12.37 4.86 -9.59
CA ASP A 71 -12.81 6.13 -10.18
C ASP A 71 -11.59 6.98 -10.53
N PHE A 72 -11.73 7.86 -11.51
CA PHE A 72 -10.63 8.71 -11.96
C PHE A 72 -10.58 10.03 -11.19
N ASP A 73 -9.37 10.49 -10.88
CA ASP A 73 -9.06 11.76 -10.23
C ASP A 73 -9.90 12.06 -8.97
N ARG A 74 -10.34 11.00 -8.29
CA ARG A 74 -11.22 11.08 -7.13
C ARG A 74 -10.51 10.63 -5.86
N PRO A 75 -10.14 11.56 -4.97
CA PRO A 75 -9.45 11.21 -3.73
C PRO A 75 -10.36 10.44 -2.77
N MET A 76 -9.75 9.60 -1.93
CA MET A 76 -10.48 8.92 -0.85
C MET A 76 -10.91 9.90 0.25
N THR A 77 -12.23 10.10 0.40
CA THR A 77 -12.83 10.90 1.47
C THR A 77 -13.42 10.01 2.57
N ALA A 78 -13.70 10.56 3.75
CA ALA A 78 -14.33 9.81 4.84
C ALA A 78 -15.73 9.29 4.45
N ASP A 79 -16.51 10.11 3.76
CA ASP A 79 -17.85 9.74 3.29
C ASP A 79 -17.76 8.60 2.27
N LEU A 80 -16.88 8.72 1.26
CA LEU A 80 -16.65 7.66 0.28
C LEU A 80 -16.19 6.37 0.96
N LEU A 81 -15.24 6.45 1.89
CA LEU A 81 -14.76 5.30 2.64
C LEU A 81 -15.90 4.60 3.37
N PHE A 82 -16.73 5.34 4.11
CA PHE A 82 -17.84 4.76 4.86
C PHE A 82 -18.94 4.21 3.95
N ASP A 83 -19.21 4.84 2.81
CA ASP A 83 -20.11 4.29 1.79
C ASP A 83 -19.61 2.96 1.25
N LEU A 84 -18.31 2.84 0.97
CA LEU A 84 -17.70 1.60 0.50
C LEU A 84 -17.71 0.51 1.59
N VAL A 85 -17.49 0.87 2.86
CA VAL A 85 -17.63 -0.08 3.97
C VAL A 85 -19.05 -0.61 4.05
N ARG A 86 -20.08 0.25 3.97
CA ARG A 86 -21.49 -0.20 3.96
C ARG A 86 -21.80 -1.09 2.77
N GLN A 87 -21.29 -0.77 1.59
CA GLN A 87 -21.46 -1.60 0.39
C GLN A 87 -20.85 -2.99 0.58
N ALA A 88 -19.60 -3.07 1.06
CA ALA A 88 -18.94 -4.34 1.33
C ALA A 88 -19.67 -5.19 2.39
N GLU A 89 -20.11 -4.56 3.49
CA GLU A 89 -20.85 -5.24 4.56
C GLU A 89 -22.21 -5.76 4.07
N SER A 90 -22.93 -4.99 3.23
CA SER A 90 -24.20 -5.43 2.66
C SER A 90 -24.05 -6.65 1.73
N ALA A 91 -22.89 -6.79 1.07
CA ALA A 91 -22.53 -7.97 0.30
C ALA A 91 -22.11 -9.18 1.17
N GLY A 92 -21.98 -9.02 2.49
CA GLY A 92 -21.65 -10.09 3.43
C GLY A 92 -20.21 -10.10 3.95
N ALA A 93 -19.39 -9.11 3.55
CA ALA A 93 -18.06 -8.91 4.10
C ALA A 93 -18.14 -8.44 5.56
N LEU A 94 -17.12 -8.72 6.36
CA LEU A 94 -16.96 -8.21 7.72
C LEU A 94 -15.72 -7.33 7.74
N VAL A 95 -15.90 -6.04 7.43
CA VAL A 95 -14.79 -5.09 7.33
C VAL A 95 -14.26 -4.77 8.72
N THR A 96 -13.01 -5.12 8.96
CA THR A 96 -12.33 -4.94 10.25
C THR A 96 -11.28 -3.83 10.20
N GLY A 97 -10.80 -3.48 9.01
CA GLY A 97 -9.82 -2.42 8.88
C GLY A 97 -9.65 -1.93 7.47
N VAL A 98 -8.86 -0.88 7.35
CA VAL A 98 -8.51 -0.22 6.10
C VAL A 98 -7.00 -0.02 6.05
N VAL A 99 -6.43 -0.11 4.86
CA VAL A 99 -5.00 0.09 4.62
C VAL A 99 -4.84 1.14 3.52
N SER A 100 -4.03 2.16 3.80
CA SER A 100 -3.66 3.19 2.82
C SER A 100 -2.16 3.38 2.77
N ASP A 101 -1.67 3.98 1.69
CA ASP A 101 -0.33 4.54 1.66
C ASP A 101 -0.20 5.75 2.62
N LEU A 102 0.98 6.36 2.62
CA LEU A 102 1.31 7.53 3.46
C LEU A 102 1.32 8.84 2.67
N GLY A 103 0.63 8.92 1.53
CA GLY A 103 0.52 10.13 0.74
C GLY A 103 -0.22 11.27 1.48
N PRO A 104 0.03 12.54 1.15
CA PRO A 104 -0.58 13.69 1.83
C PRO A 104 -2.12 13.66 1.85
N THR A 105 -2.75 13.17 0.77
CA THR A 105 -4.20 12.99 0.65
C THR A 105 -4.72 12.00 1.71
N ASN A 106 -4.08 10.84 1.84
CA ASN A 106 -4.46 9.80 2.80
C ASN A 106 -4.17 10.22 4.25
N GLN A 107 -3.10 10.97 4.49
CA GLN A 107 -2.90 11.63 5.79
C GLN A 107 -3.99 12.68 6.10
N GLY A 108 -4.55 13.34 5.07
CA GLY A 108 -5.73 14.20 5.17
C GLY A 108 -6.97 13.43 5.61
N LEU A 109 -7.22 12.27 4.99
CA LEU A 109 -8.29 11.36 5.40
C LEU A 109 -8.15 10.91 6.86
N TRP A 110 -6.95 10.53 7.28
CA TRP A 110 -6.70 10.12 8.67
C TRP A 110 -7.06 11.24 9.66
N ARG A 111 -6.68 12.48 9.35
CA ARG A 111 -7.04 13.65 10.16
C ARG A 111 -8.56 13.86 10.22
N ALA A 112 -9.26 13.72 9.09
CA ALA A 112 -10.72 13.82 9.03
C ALA A 112 -11.41 12.74 9.88
N LEU A 113 -10.83 11.54 9.95
CA LEU A 113 -11.29 10.45 10.81
C LEU A 113 -10.84 10.57 12.29
N GLY A 114 -10.06 11.60 12.64
CA GLY A 114 -9.52 11.80 13.99
C GLY A 114 -8.41 10.82 14.38
N ILE A 115 -7.76 10.19 13.40
CA ILE A 115 -6.70 9.19 13.59
C ILE A 115 -5.36 9.88 13.84
N ALA A 116 -4.70 9.51 14.94
CA ALA A 116 -3.36 9.99 15.27
C ALA A 116 -2.66 9.06 16.28
N HIS A 117 -1.32 9.16 16.36
CA HIS A 117 -0.49 8.33 17.24
C HIS A 117 -0.82 8.48 18.75
N ASN A 118 -1.37 9.63 19.15
CA ASN A 118 -1.75 9.95 20.54
C ASN A 118 -3.27 10.06 20.71
N ARG A 119 -4.05 9.59 19.74
CA ARG A 119 -5.51 9.61 19.77
C ARG A 119 -6.06 8.22 19.47
N ARG A 120 -7.07 8.13 18.60
CA ARG A 120 -7.69 6.88 18.17
C ARG A 120 -6.96 6.36 16.93
N THR A 121 -6.98 5.04 16.76
CA THR A 121 -6.43 4.33 15.60
C THR A 121 -7.53 3.59 14.82
N SER A 122 -8.80 3.85 15.16
CA SER A 122 -9.97 3.27 14.53
C SER A 122 -11.15 4.24 14.53
N SER A 123 -12.13 3.94 13.68
CA SER A 123 -13.43 4.60 13.60
C SER A 123 -14.55 3.59 13.74
N THR A 124 -15.69 4.00 14.31
CA THR A 124 -16.88 3.14 14.44
C THR A 124 -17.32 2.65 13.06
N ASN A 125 -17.64 1.36 12.96
CA ASN A 125 -18.09 0.78 11.70
C ASN A 125 -19.47 1.37 11.31
N PRO A 126 -19.63 1.89 10.08
CA PRO A 126 -20.87 2.55 9.65
C PRO A 126 -22.04 1.59 9.38
N ALA A 127 -21.82 0.28 9.36
CA ALA A 127 -22.85 -0.75 9.23
C ALA A 127 -23.20 -1.44 10.57
N ASP A 128 -22.29 -1.41 11.56
CA ASP A 128 -22.52 -1.98 12.90
C ASP A 128 -21.84 -1.11 13.97
N PRO A 129 -22.60 -0.38 14.81
CA PRO A 129 -22.04 0.52 15.81
C PRO A 129 -21.23 -0.19 16.92
N ASN A 130 -21.33 -1.52 17.04
CA ASN A 130 -20.58 -2.30 18.02
C ASN A 130 -19.19 -2.73 17.50
N ARG A 131 -18.90 -2.50 16.22
CA ARG A 131 -17.63 -2.86 15.59
C ARG A 131 -16.80 -1.63 15.27
N GLN A 132 -15.50 -1.84 15.17
CA GLN A 132 -14.53 -0.82 14.81
C GLN A 132 -13.88 -1.17 13.46
N VAL A 133 -13.52 -0.14 12.71
CA VAL A 133 -12.69 -0.22 11.50
C VAL A 133 -11.34 0.39 11.83
N TRP A 134 -10.31 -0.45 11.92
CA TRP A 134 -8.95 -0.05 12.26
C TRP A 134 -8.22 0.52 11.04
N VAL A 135 -7.45 1.59 11.22
CA VAL A 135 -6.69 2.23 10.15
C VAL A 135 -5.23 1.80 10.24
N PHE A 136 -4.69 1.27 9.14
CA PHE A 136 -3.32 0.83 9.02
C PHE A 136 -2.59 1.57 7.90
N ALA A 137 -1.29 1.79 8.12
CA ALA A 137 -0.38 2.24 7.08
C ALA A 137 0.12 1.04 6.25
N ASP A 138 0.49 1.29 5.00
CA ASP A 138 1.31 0.35 4.23
C ASP A 138 2.72 0.21 4.84
N THR A 139 2.96 -0.92 5.51
CA THR A 139 4.23 -1.22 6.20
C THR A 139 5.45 -1.16 5.27
N PRO A 140 5.43 -1.77 4.06
CA PRO A 140 6.46 -1.52 3.05
C PRO A 140 6.78 -0.05 2.81
N HIS A 141 5.77 0.83 2.69
CA HIS A 141 6.01 2.26 2.53
C HIS A 141 6.70 2.88 3.75
N MET A 142 6.29 2.50 4.97
CA MET A 142 6.96 2.94 6.20
C MET A 142 8.44 2.56 6.22
N ILE A 143 8.78 1.31 5.87
CA ILE A 143 10.16 0.83 5.83
C ILE A 143 10.97 1.58 4.77
N LYS A 144 10.40 1.81 3.58
CA LYS A 144 11.04 2.59 2.53
C LYS A 144 11.38 4.01 3.00
N LEU A 145 10.44 4.69 3.66
CA LEU A 145 10.65 6.03 4.20
C LEU A 145 11.72 6.04 5.30
N ALA A 146 11.64 5.11 6.26
CA ALA A 146 12.63 4.98 7.32
C ALA A 146 14.04 4.75 6.76
N ARG A 147 14.17 3.90 5.74
CA ARG A 147 15.41 3.64 5.01
C ARG A 147 15.92 4.88 4.28
N ASN A 148 15.05 5.69 3.67
CA ASN A 148 15.45 6.95 3.04
C ASN A 148 15.97 7.94 4.10
N HIS A 149 15.22 8.19 5.18
CA HIS A 149 15.66 9.05 6.29
C HIS A 149 17.01 8.60 6.87
N LEU A 150 17.19 7.30 7.07
CA LEU A 150 18.45 6.74 7.55
C LEU A 150 19.63 7.01 6.59
N LEU A 151 19.40 6.91 5.28
CA LEU A 151 20.47 7.08 4.29
C LEU A 151 20.74 8.54 3.92
N ASP A 152 19.75 9.41 4.06
CA ASP A 152 19.83 10.82 3.67
C ASP A 152 20.25 11.72 4.84
N GLU A 153 19.69 11.47 6.03
CA GLU A 153 19.94 12.28 7.23
C GLU A 153 20.65 11.49 8.33
N GLY A 154 20.46 10.16 8.42
CA GLY A 154 20.97 9.35 9.52
C GLY A 154 20.10 9.41 10.78
N LEU A 155 20.30 8.46 11.69
CA LEU A 155 19.57 8.32 12.94
C LEU A 155 20.50 8.50 14.13
N VAL A 156 20.13 9.36 15.07
CA VAL A 156 20.84 9.51 16.35
C VAL A 156 20.27 8.51 17.34
N LEU A 157 21.13 7.64 17.85
CA LEU A 157 20.78 6.65 18.87
C LEU A 157 20.73 7.30 20.25
N PRO A 158 19.95 6.74 21.21
CA PRO A 158 19.83 7.28 22.57
C PRO A 158 21.17 7.44 23.32
N GLY A 159 22.24 6.77 22.90
CA GLY A 159 23.59 6.86 23.49
C GLY A 159 24.57 7.78 22.76
N GLY A 160 24.13 8.58 21.79
CA GLY A 160 24.98 9.56 21.08
C GLY A 160 25.71 9.02 19.85
N GLY A 161 25.51 7.75 19.49
CA GLY A 161 25.97 7.18 18.21
C GLY A 161 25.07 7.60 17.04
N ARG A 162 25.64 7.73 15.84
CA ARG A 162 24.89 8.02 14.61
C ARG A 162 24.94 6.82 13.68
N LEU A 163 23.77 6.38 13.22
CA LEU A 163 23.63 5.39 12.16
C LEU A 163 23.34 6.14 10.87
N ASP A 164 24.23 6.06 9.89
CA ASP A 164 24.08 6.77 8.61
C ASP A 164 24.77 6.02 7.47
N ARG A 165 24.74 6.59 6.27
CA ARG A 165 25.38 6.01 5.09
C ARG A 165 26.88 5.75 5.29
N ALA A 166 27.59 6.62 6.01
CA ALA A 166 29.03 6.46 6.23
C ALA A 166 29.30 5.25 7.11
N PHE A 167 28.53 5.10 8.20
CA PHE A 167 28.61 3.93 9.08
C PHE A 167 28.43 2.61 8.29
N PHE A 168 27.40 2.51 7.44
CA PHE A 168 27.20 1.29 6.64
C PHE A 168 28.30 1.06 5.62
N THR A 169 28.85 2.12 5.03
CA THR A 169 29.97 2.02 4.07
C THR A 169 31.23 1.48 4.76
N GLU A 170 31.51 1.92 5.99
CA GLU A 170 32.62 1.43 6.80
C GLU A 170 32.46 -0.06 7.11
N VAL A 171 31.29 -0.48 7.61
CA VAL A 171 30.99 -1.88 7.90
C VAL A 171 31.16 -2.76 6.66
N LEU A 172 30.67 -2.30 5.49
CA LEU A 172 30.84 -3.02 4.22
C LEU A 172 32.31 -3.14 3.80
N SER A 173 33.14 -2.13 4.07
CA SER A 173 34.57 -2.17 3.75
C SER A 173 35.33 -3.21 4.58
N ILE A 174 34.93 -3.38 5.85
CA ILE A 174 35.49 -4.39 6.75
C ILE A 174 35.12 -5.79 6.24
N ASP A 175 33.84 -6.02 5.95
CA ASP A 175 33.38 -7.32 5.43
C ASP A 175 34.04 -7.68 4.09
N ALA A 176 34.21 -6.70 3.19
CA ALA A 176 34.93 -6.88 1.94
C ALA A 176 36.42 -7.22 2.15
N SER A 177 37.06 -6.61 3.15
CA SER A 177 38.46 -6.90 3.50
C SER A 177 38.64 -8.29 4.13
N ASP A 178 37.67 -8.75 4.92
CA ASP A 178 37.66 -10.10 5.51
C ASP A 178 37.37 -11.20 4.47
N ALA A 179 36.60 -10.89 3.43
CA ALA A 179 36.38 -11.79 2.30
C ALA A 179 37.65 -12.00 1.44
N GLY A 180 38.56 -11.01 1.41
CA GLY A 180 39.89 -11.12 0.80
C GLY A 180 40.86 -12.02 1.59
N GLY A 181 40.74 -12.06 2.91
CA GLY A 181 41.56 -12.90 3.80
C GLY A 181 41.24 -14.39 3.74
N ARG A 182 40.00 -14.77 3.39
CA ARG A 182 39.58 -16.20 3.27
C ARG A 182 39.79 -16.82 1.89
N ARG A 183 40.25 -16.05 0.89
CA ARG A 183 40.57 -16.55 -0.46
C ARG A 183 42.07 -16.76 -0.71
N ALA A 184 42.92 -16.61 0.30
CA ALA A 184 44.33 -17.03 0.23
C ALA A 184 44.47 -18.53 0.54
N GLY A 185 43.83 -19.36 -0.29
CA GLY A 185 43.82 -20.81 -0.13
C GLY A 185 43.11 -21.51 -1.27
N GLY A 186 43.73 -21.53 -2.46
CA GLY A 186 43.37 -22.47 -3.52
C GLY A 186 42.70 -21.86 -4.76
N ASP A 187 43.40 -22.08 -5.88
CA ASP A 187 42.95 -22.12 -7.27
C ASP A 187 42.81 -20.83 -8.10
N SER A 188 43.75 -20.78 -9.05
CA SER A 188 43.80 -19.99 -10.27
C SER A 188 42.59 -20.18 -11.18
N ALA A 189 41.91 -19.09 -11.54
CA ALA A 189 41.24 -18.92 -12.83
C ALA A 189 41.02 -17.43 -13.15
N SER A 190 41.13 -17.12 -14.45
CA SER A 190 41.25 -15.82 -15.15
C SER A 190 40.28 -14.67 -14.81
N PRO A 191 40.60 -13.42 -15.24
CA PRO A 191 39.79 -12.24 -14.96
C PRO A 191 38.61 -12.15 -15.94
N VAL A 192 37.42 -11.84 -15.41
CA VAL A 192 36.30 -11.33 -16.21
C VAL A 192 36.12 -9.87 -15.85
N THR A 193 36.71 -9.02 -16.68
CA THR A 193 36.39 -7.59 -16.80
C THR A 193 35.01 -7.48 -17.45
N GLY A 194 34.05 -6.79 -16.84
CA GLY A 194 32.74 -6.60 -17.45
C GLY A 194 31.72 -5.77 -16.65
N ALA A 195 31.60 -4.50 -17.04
CA ALA A 195 30.40 -3.66 -17.02
C ALA A 195 29.77 -3.25 -15.68
N ILE A 196 30.19 -2.09 -15.18
CA ILE A 196 29.26 -1.12 -14.56
C ILE A 196 29.42 0.20 -15.32
N GLU A 197 28.63 0.36 -16.37
CA GLU A 197 28.29 1.66 -16.95
C GLU A 197 26.86 1.57 -17.52
N ALA A 198 26.16 2.70 -17.45
CA ALA A 198 24.78 2.96 -17.90
C ALA A 198 23.65 2.67 -16.88
N ALA A 199 23.38 3.66 -16.04
CA ALA A 199 22.02 4.16 -15.78
C ALA A 199 22.07 5.53 -15.08
N ALA A 200 22.52 6.54 -15.82
CA ALA A 200 22.33 7.96 -15.47
C ALA A 200 22.10 8.75 -16.77
N ALA A 201 20.85 8.76 -17.21
CA ALA A 201 20.22 9.76 -18.08
C ALA A 201 18.71 9.67 -17.87
#